data_AF-A0A5K1DIK5-F1
#
_entry.id   AF-A0A5K1DIK5-F1
#
_cell.length_a   1.000
_cell.length_b   1.000
_cell.length_c   1.000
_cell.angle_alpha   90.00
_cell.angle_beta   90.00
_cell.angle_gamma   90.00
#
_symmetry.space_group_name_H-M   'P 1'
#
loop_
_entity.id
_entity.type
_entity.pdbx_description
1 polymer ?
#
loop_
_entity_poly.entity_id
_entity_poly.type
_entity_poly.pdbx_seq_one_letter_code
_entity_poly.pdbx_strand_id
1 'polypeptide(L)' 'REEGCTSILENAGAKGSIEVNGKPVKKNSDVILWAGDELVFSSSGNHSY' A
#
# COMPACT_ATOMS: atom_id res chain seq x y z
N ARG A 1 0.07 -3.69 25.78
CA ARG A 1 0.04 -4.09 24.35
C ARG A 1 -0.86 -3.08 23.70
N GLU A 2 -0.31 -2.08 23.02
CA GLU A 2 -1.13 -1.11 22.32
C GLU A 2 -1.66 -1.82 21.07
N GLU A 3 -2.94 -2.15 21.08
CA GLU A 3 -3.70 -2.55 19.90
C GLU A 3 -3.85 -1.27 19.06
N GLY A 4 -2.75 -0.86 18.41
CA GLY A 4 -2.72 0.31 17.55
C GLY A 4 -3.69 0.15 16.39
N CYS A 5 -4.34 1.24 15.97
CA CYS A 5 -5.26 1.22 14.82
C CYS A 5 -4.50 0.74 13.57
N THR A 6 -4.76 -0.50 13.15
CA THR A 6 -4.20 -1.08 11.93
C THR A 6 -5.22 -0.99 10.80
N SER A 7 -4.74 -0.70 9.59
CA SER A 7 -5.54 -0.77 8.37
C SER A 7 -4.96 -1.82 7.43
N ILE A 8 -5.79 -2.39 6.56
CA ILE A 8 -5.34 -3.30 5.50
C ILE A 8 -5.36 -2.55 4.18
N LEU A 9 -4.25 -2.63 3.45
CA LEU A 9 -4.14 -2.18 2.06
C LEU A 9 -4.20 -3.38 1.13
N GLU A 10 -5.18 -3.39 0.24
CA GLU A 10 -5.33 -4.38 -0.83
C GLU A 10 -4.79 -3.80 -2.14
N ASN A 11 -3.70 -4.35 -2.69
CA ASN A 11 -3.16 -3.91 -3.99
C ASN A 11 -3.84 -4.67 -5.14
N ALA A 12 -5.08 -4.28 -5.47
CA ALA A 12 -5.91 -4.94 -6.49
C ALA A 12 -5.77 -4.34 -7.90
N GLY A 13 -5.17 -3.15 -8.02
CA GLY A 13 -4.97 -2.48 -9.30
C GLY A 13 -4.04 -3.22 -10.28
N ALA A 14 -4.45 -3.29 -11.55
CA ALA A 14 -3.62 -3.89 -12.61
C ALA A 14 -2.43 -3.01 -13.04
N LYS A 15 -2.47 -1.69 -12.78
CA LYS A 15 -1.48 -0.70 -13.21
C LYS A 15 -0.97 0.13 -12.03
N GLY A 16 0.26 0.64 -12.17
CA GLY A 16 1.00 1.29 -11.09
C GLY A 16 1.76 0.32 -10.20
N SER A 17 2.64 0.88 -9.38
CA SER A 17 3.33 0.25 -8.25
C SER A 17 3.04 1.05 -6.99
N ILE A 18 2.99 0.35 -5.87
CA ILE A 18 2.81 0.92 -4.54
C ILE A 18 4.07 0.61 -3.73
N GLU A 19 4.52 1.56 -2.94
CA GLU A 19 5.58 1.35 -1.95
C GLU A 19 5.08 1.71 -0.56
N VAL A 20 5.47 0.91 0.43
CA VAL A 20 5.26 1.19 1.84
C VAL A 20 6.65 1.34 2.48
N ASN A 21 6.94 2.52 3.03
CA ASN A 21 8.24 2.86 3.61
C ASN A 21 9.42 2.56 2.64
N GLY A 22 9.26 2.91 1.37
CA GLY A 22 10.25 2.67 0.30
C GLY A 22 10.40 1.21 -0.13
N LYS A 23 9.54 0.30 0.35
CA LYS A 23 9.54 -1.11 -0.06
C LYS A 23 8.39 -1.38 -1.03
N PRO A 24 8.66 -1.94 -2.22
CA PRO A 24 7.61 -2.22 -3.19
C PRO A 24 6.65 -3.31 -2.68
N VAL A 25 5.35 -3.04 -2.82
CA VAL A 25 4.27 -3.96 -2.50
C VAL A 25 3.92 -4.79 -3.74
N LYS A 26 3.81 -6.10 -3.55
CA LYS A 26 3.43 -7.03 -4.62
C LYS A 26 1.99 -6.76 -5.06
N LYS A 27 1.67 -7.02 -6.33
CA LYS A 27 0.28 -7.00 -6.80
C LYS A 27 -0.49 -8.20 -6.27
N ASN A 28 -1.80 -8.02 -6.06
CA ASN A 28 -2.72 -9.03 -5.51
C ASN A 28 -2.22 -9.57 -4.16
N SER A 29 -1.76 -8.68 -3.30
CA SER A 29 -1.37 -9.01 -1.94
C SER A 29 -1.85 -7.95 -0.97
N ASP A 30 -2.04 -8.36 0.28
CA ASP A 30 -2.49 -7.50 1.35
C ASP A 30 -1.30 -7.08 2.21
N VAL A 31 -1.31 -5.82 2.65
CA VAL A 31 -0.30 -5.27 3.56
C VAL A 31 -0.99 -4.62 4.75
N ILE A 32 -0.50 -4.93 5.95
CA ILE A 32 -0.92 -4.26 7.18
C ILE A 32 -0.20 -2.92 7.25
N LEU A 33 -0.97 -1.84 7.41
CA LEU A 33 -0.48 -0.49 7.64
C LEU A 33 -0.56 -0.15 9.12
N TRP A 34 0.49 0.52 9.59
CA TRP A 34 0.59 1.10 10.92
C TRP A 34 0.53 2.62 10.85
N ALA A 35 0.14 3.24 11.97
CA ALA A 35 0.19 4.68 12.10
C ALA A 35 1.63 5.18 11.88
N GLY A 36 1.79 6.08 10.91
CA GLY A 36 3.10 6.64 10.54
C GLY A 36 3.77 5.99 9.33
N ASP A 37 3.20 4.93 8.75
CA ASP A 37 3.72 4.35 7.51
C ASP A 37 3.55 5.33 6.33
N GLU A 38 4.60 5.46 5.52
CA GLU A 38 4.57 6.20 4.27
C GLU A 38 4.05 5.31 3.14
N LEU A 39 3.08 5.83 2.39
CA LEU A 39 2.49 5.19 1.22
C LEU A 39 2.74 6.01 -0.04
N VAL A 40 3.39 5.41 -1.02
CA VAL A 40 3.71 6.07 -2.30
C VAL A 40 3.05 5.32 -3.44
N PHE A 41 2.25 6.03 -4.23
CA PHE A 41 1.64 5.53 -5.46
C PHE A 41 2.40 6.08 -6.66
N SER A 42 2.88 5.18 -7.54
CA SER A 42 3.51 5.60 -8.78
C SER A 42 2.48 6.19 -9.74
N SER A 43 2.85 7.26 -10.45
CA SER A 43 2.10 7.72 -11.63
C SER A 43 2.19 6.69 -12.76
N SER A 44 1.06 6.08 -13.14
CA SER A 44 0.98 5.17 -14.31
C SER A 44 0.10 5.69 -15.45
N GLY A 45 -0.33 6.96 -15.37
CA GLY A 45 -1.23 7.59 -16.33
C GLY A 45 -2.64 6.96 -16.39
N ASN A 46 -3.00 6.12 -15.42
CA ASN A 46 -4.30 5.47 -15.26
C ASN A 46 -4.67 5.42 -13.75
N HIS A 47 -5.86 4.93 -13.43
CA HIS A 47 -6.29 4.75 -12.04
C HIS A 47 -5.53 3.58 -11.37
N SER A 48 -5.01 3.82 -10.17
CA SER A 48 -4.61 2.80 -9.22
C SER A 48 -5.64 2.79 -8.09
N TYR A 49 -6.05 1.59 -7.66
CA TYR A 49 -7.04 1.33 -6.63
C TYR A 49 -6.38 0.47 -5.56
#